data_AF-A0A2V6E2M9-F1
#
_entry.id   AF-A0A2V6E2M9-F1
#
_cell.length_a   1.000
_cell.length_b   1.000
_cell.length_c   1.000
_cell.angle_alpha   90.00
_cell.angle_beta   90.00
_cell.angle_gamma   90.00
#
_symmetry.space_group_name_H-M   'P 1'
#
loop_
_entity.id
_entity.type
_entity.pdbx_description
1 polymer ?
#
loop_
_entity_poly.entity_id
_entity_poly.type
_entity_poly.pdbx_seq_one_letter_code
_entity_poly.pdbx_strand_id
1 'polypeptide(L)' 'MKALVFHHPGKVEVNDVDDPRIEDAEDVILRVTATAICGSDLHIYNG' A
#
# COMPACT_ATOMS: atom_id res chain seq x y z
N MET A 1 5.21 9.15 -4.35
CA MET A 1 3.84 9.19 -3.80
C MET A 1 3.77 8.78 -2.32
N LYS A 2 2.67 9.03 -1.62
CA LYS A 2 2.44 8.55 -0.24
C LYS A 2 1.84 7.15 -0.23
N ALA A 3 2.30 6.27 0.64
CA ALA A 3 1.77 4.91 0.83
C ALA A 3 1.81 4.48 2.31
N LEU A 4 0.86 3.64 2.73
CA LEU A 4 0.90 2.98 4.04
C LEU A 4 1.83 1.77 3.96
N VAL A 5 2.82 1.69 4.85
CA VAL A 5 3.85 0.65 4.87
C VAL A 5 3.88 -0.05 6.22
N PHE A 6 3.89 -1.38 6.21
CA PHE A 6 4.09 -2.21 7.40
C PHE A 6 5.59 -2.35 7.69
N HIS A 7 6.01 -2.00 8.91
CA HIS A 7 7.41 -2.09 9.32
C HIS A 7 7.69 -3.31 10.19
N HIS A 8 6.77 -3.63 11.11
CA HIS A 8 6.76 -4.83 11.94
C HIS A 8 5.35 -4.98 12.57
N PRO A 9 5.01 -6.11 13.22
CA PRO A 9 3.74 -6.25 13.91
C PRO A 9 3.48 -5.05 14.84
N GLY A 10 2.28 -4.49 14.79
CA GLY A 10 1.86 -3.33 15.55
C GLY A 10 2.38 -1.98 15.02
N LYS A 11 3.11 -1.93 13.90
CA LYS A 11 3.69 -0.67 13.38
C LYS A 11 3.48 -0.50 11.87
N VAL A 12 2.64 0.48 11.53
CA VAL A 12 2.42 0.98 10.18
C VAL A 12 2.63 2.48 10.13
N GLU A 13 3.22 2.98 9.05
CA GLU A 13 3.49 4.41 8.85
C GLU A 13 3.16 4.81 7.41
N VAL A 14 2.81 6.08 7.21
CA VAL A 14 2.66 6.64 5.85
C VAL A 14 4.00 7.19 5.42
N ASN A 15 4.61 6.55 4.42
CA ASN A 15 5.91 6.90 3.89
C ASN A 15 5.77 7.57 2.52
N ASP A 16 6.73 8.42 2.16
CA ASP A 16 6.93 8.85 0.79
C ASP A 16 7.78 7.79 0.07
N VAL A 17 7.22 7.20 -0.98
CA VAL A 17 7.81 6.12 -1.80
C VAL A 17 7.86 6.56 -3.27
N ASP A 18 8.60 5.84 -4.10
CA ASP A 18 8.65 6.12 -5.55
C ASP A 18 7.27 5.99 -6.20
N ASP A 19 7.04 6.78 -7.25
CA ASP A 19 5.84 6.63 -8.06
C ASP A 19 5.87 5.31 -8.84
N PRO A 20 4.71 4.64 -9.04
CA PRO A 20 4.64 3.36 -9.72
C PRO A 20 5.06 3.52 -11.18
N ARG A 21 5.57 2.43 -11.74
CA ARG A 21 5.97 2.34 -13.15
C ARG A 21 5.21 1.18 -13.78
N ILE A 22 4.98 1.30 -15.08
CA ILE A 22 4.47 0.20 -15.90
C ILE A 22 5.60 -0.80 -16.08
N GLU A 23 5.39 -2.05 -15.67
CA GLU A 23 6.38 -3.13 -15.79
C GLU A 23 6.07 -4.01 -17.00
N ASP A 24 4.79 -4.31 -17.21
CA ASP A 24 4.30 -5.12 -18.32
C ASP A 24 3.30 -4.36 -19.20
N ALA A 25 3.09 -4.85 -20.43
CA ALA A 25 2.27 -4.19 -21.44
C ALA A 25 0.78 -4.07 -21.06
N GLU A 26 0.32 -4.84 -20.09
CA GLU A 26 -1.08 -4.91 -19.66
C GLU A 26 -1.37 -4.08 -18.41
N ASP A 27 -0.35 -3.43 -17.82
CA ASP A 27 -0.51 -2.64 -16.61
C ASP A 27 -1.20 -1.30 -16.86
N VAL A 28 -1.84 -0.79 -15.80
CA VAL A 28 -2.35 0.58 -15.75
C VAL A 28 -2.03 1.23 -14.41
N ILE A 29 -1.70 2.52 -14.44
CA ILE A 29 -1.52 3.33 -13.23
C ILE A 29 -2.82 4.08 -12.92
N LEU A 30 -3.32 3.88 -11.70
CA LEU A 30 -4.54 4.55 -11.22
C LEU A 30 -4.20 5.65 -10.23
N ARG A 31 -4.91 6.78 -10.33
CA ARG A 31 -5.02 7.73 -9.23
C ARG A 31 -6.09 7.24 -8.26
N VAL A 32 -5.67 6.69 -7.13
CA VAL A 32 -6.59 6.21 -6.08
C VAL A 32 -7.39 7.39 -5.52
N THR A 33 -8.73 7.33 -5.63
CA THR A 33 -9.65 8.32 -5.05
C THR A 33 -10.21 7.88 -3.70
N ALA A 34 -10.34 6.57 -3.50
CA ALA A 34 -10.75 5.94 -2.25
C ALA A 34 -10.14 4.54 -2.15
N THR A 35 -9.79 4.14 -0.94
CA THR A 35 -9.41 2.77 -0.57
C THR A 35 -9.87 2.51 0.87
N ALA A 36 -9.93 1.26 1.29
CA ALA A 36 -10.44 0.87 2.60
C ALA A 36 -9.53 -0.13 3.30
N ILE A 37 -9.69 -0.24 4.62
CA ILE A 37 -9.04 -1.26 5.44
C ILE A 37 -9.90 -2.52 5.39
N CYS A 38 -9.28 -3.65 5.09
CA CYS A 38 -9.89 -4.97 5.13
C CYS A 38 -9.55 -5.69 6.45
N GLY A 39 -10.37 -6.66 6.85
CA GLY A 39 -10.03 -7.54 7.97
C GLY A 39 -8.72 -8.31 7.75
N SER A 40 -8.34 -8.58 6.49
CA SER A 40 -7.08 -9.24 6.16
C SER A 40 -5.85 -8.41 6.55
N ASP A 41 -5.95 -7.09 6.54
CA ASP A 41 -4.85 -6.20 6.88
C ASP A 41 -4.52 -6.30 8.38
N LEU A 42 -5.52 -6.64 9.20
CA LEU A 42 -5.31 -6.89 10.64
C LEU A 42 -4.51 -8.16 10.90
N HIS A 43 -4.57 -9.16 10.02
CA HIS A 43 -3.68 -10.32 10.13
C HIS A 43 -2.21 -9.90 9.98
N ILE A 44 -1.90 -9.06 8.99
CA ILE A 44 -0.54 -8.53 8.79
C ILE A 44 -0.12 -7.64 9.96
N TYR A 45 -1.03 -6.75 10.40
CA TYR A 45 -0.76 -5.84 11.50
C TYR A 45 -0.45 -6.57 12.81
N ASN A 46 -1.14 -7.67 13.09
CA ASN A 46 -0.96 -8.41 14.35
C ASN A 46 0.24 -9.36 14.35
N GLY A 47 0.81 -9.67 13.18
CA GLY A 47 1.93 -10.61 13.03
C GLY A 47 1.50 -12.06 13.23
#